data_AF-A0A3D2W5N6-F1
#
_entry.id   AF-A0A3D2W5N6-F1
#
_cell.length_a   1.000
_cell.length_b   1.000
_cell.length_c   1.000
_cell.angle_alpha   90.00
_cell.angle_beta   90.00
_cell.angle_gamma   90.00
#
_symmetry.space_group_name_H-M   'P 1'
#
loop_
_entity.id
_entity.type
_entity.pdbx_description
1 polymer ?
#
loop_
_entity_poly.entity_id
_entity_poly.type
_entity_poly.pdbx_seq_one_letter_code
_entity_poly.pdbx_strand_id
1 'polypeptide(L)'
;MYYGTLCRIHALLLGAWAGRRFARETKHMHIRPALSVSYLVLFAAVTVVIYLKVSGQMKFVYHIGMVLYALASLLAVWLLCDEKNPAGRILDNEPFAFFSRYSYEIYLWQYPVLVVCGSLKLSSAFWHYLLQAAVILILSVWTHTVTDIIFQKKRV
;
A
#
# COMPACT_ATOMS: atom_id res chain seq x y z
N MET A 1 -21.24 0.20 9.00
CA MET A 1 -20.23 1.29 9.17
C MET A 1 -19.03 1.15 8.24
N TYR A 2 -18.49 -0.06 7.98
CA TYR A 2 -17.31 -0.28 7.12
C TYR A 2 -17.41 0.17 5.65
N TYR A 3 -18.62 0.23 5.08
CA TYR A 3 -18.85 0.49 3.65
C TYR A 3 -19.21 1.95 3.32
N GLY A 4 -19.09 2.87 4.28
CA GLY A 4 -19.40 4.28 4.02
C GLY A 4 -18.37 4.91 3.08
N THR A 5 -18.82 5.54 1.99
CA THR A 5 -17.99 6.34 1.07
C THR A 5 -17.11 7.35 1.80
N LEU A 6 -17.61 7.90 2.91
CA LEU A 6 -16.91 8.84 3.77
C LEU A 6 -15.60 8.27 4.35
N CYS A 7 -15.48 6.95 4.57
CA CYS A 7 -14.26 6.31 5.08
C CYS A 7 -13.13 6.18 4.04
N ARG A 8 -13.39 6.50 2.76
CA ARG A 8 -12.37 6.46 1.69
C ARG A 8 -12.12 7.82 1.07
N ILE A 9 -13.15 8.66 1.00
CA ILE A 9 -13.07 9.95 0.31
C ILE A 9 -12.03 10.89 0.93
N HIS A 10 -11.82 10.85 2.24
CA HIS A 10 -10.81 11.69 2.90
C HIS A 10 -9.39 11.41 2.40
N ALA A 11 -9.02 10.13 2.24
CA ALA A 11 -7.70 9.75 1.77
C ALA A 11 -7.52 10.12 0.29
N LEU A 12 -8.56 9.92 -0.52
CA LEU A 12 -8.55 10.30 -1.93
C LEU A 12 -8.43 11.81 -2.12
N LEU A 13 -9.18 12.61 -1.35
CA LEU A 13 -9.13 14.07 -1.41
C LEU A 13 -7.79 14.61 -0.90
N LEU A 14 -7.26 14.07 0.20
CA LEU A 14 -5.94 14.43 0.72
C LEU A 14 -4.84 14.11 -0.30
N GLY A 15 -4.89 12.93 -0.92
CA GLY A 15 -3.96 12.53 -1.97
C GLY A 15 -4.06 13.42 -3.21
N ALA A 16 -5.28 13.71 -3.69
CA ALA A 16 -5.50 14.59 -4.84
C ALA A 16 -5.01 16.04 -4.59
N TRP A 17 -5.26 16.55 -3.38
CA TRP A 17 -4.79 17.87 -2.96
C TRP A 17 -3.26 17.92 -2.90
N ALA A 18 -2.64 16.93 -2.25
CA ALA A 18 -1.18 16.87 -2.12
C ALA A 18 -0.48 16.64 -3.46
N GLY A 19 -1.00 15.74 -4.30
CA GLY A 19 -0.46 15.48 -5.64
C GLY A 19 -0.44 16.74 -6.50
N ARG A 20 -1.50 17.56 -6.45
CA ARG A 20 -1.52 18.86 -7.13
C ARG A 20 -0.44 19.81 -6.59
N ARG A 21 -0.18 19.78 -5.28
CA ARG A 21 0.82 20.63 -4.65
C ARG A 21 2.24 20.17 -4.99
N PHE A 22 2.51 18.87 -4.94
CA PHE A 22 3.80 18.29 -5.32
C PHE A 22 4.11 18.51 -6.80
N ALA A 23 3.11 18.44 -7.69
CA ALA A 23 3.29 18.73 -9.10
C ALA A 23 3.62 20.21 -9.41
N ARG A 24 3.26 21.14 -8.51
CA ARG A 24 3.47 22.58 -8.69
C ARG A 24 4.71 23.11 -7.97
N GLU A 25 5.06 22.51 -6.84
CA GLU A 25 6.17 22.94 -5.99
C GLU A 25 7.24 21.84 -5.96
N THR A 26 8.11 21.79 -6.98
CA THR A 26 9.37 21.01 -6.91
C THR A 26 10.41 21.74 -6.05
N LYS A 27 9.99 22.26 -4.89
CA LYS A 27 10.93 22.84 -3.94
C LYS A 27 11.57 21.69 -3.18
N HIS A 28 12.84 21.44 -3.47
CA HIS A 28 13.70 20.62 -2.62
C HIS A 28 13.74 21.27 -1.25
N MET A 29 13.04 20.69 -0.28
CA MET A 29 13.13 21.12 1.09
C MET A 29 14.27 20.35 1.73
N HIS A 30 15.22 21.04 2.36
CA HIS A 30 16.38 20.38 2.95
C HIS A 30 15.98 19.67 4.26
N ILE A 31 15.33 18.52 4.14
CA ILE A 31 14.96 17.67 5.27
C ILE A 31 16.20 16.89 5.68
N ARG A 32 16.49 16.85 6.99
CA ARG A 32 17.63 16.09 7.48
C ARG A 32 17.43 14.59 7.16
N PRO A 33 18.40 13.93 6.51
CA PRO A 33 18.28 12.53 6.09
C PRO A 33 18.01 11.57 7.24
N ALA A 34 18.53 11.87 8.44
CA ALA A 34 18.29 11.04 9.62
C ALA A 34 16.82 11.12 10.11
N LEU A 35 16.15 12.27 9.95
CA LEU A 35 14.77 12.46 10.39
C LEU A 35 13.77 11.74 9.50
N SER A 36 14.03 11.69 8.20
CA SER A 36 13.16 11.02 7.24
C SER A 36 13.24 9.50 7.37
N VAL A 37 14.44 8.94 7.51
CA VAL A 37 14.63 7.50 7.73
C VAL A 37 14.04 7.10 9.09
N SER A 38 14.28 7.88 10.15
CA SER A 38 13.69 7.57 11.46
C SER A 38 12.15 7.63 11.44
N TYR A 39 11.57 8.60 10.71
CA TYR A 39 10.13 8.67 10.51
C TYR A 39 9.60 7.44 9.77
N LEU A 40 10.23 7.01 8.67
CA LEU A 40 9.79 5.83 7.92
C LEU A 40 9.84 4.55 8.77
N VAL A 41 10.92 4.35 9.51
CA VAL A 41 11.07 3.19 10.41
C VAL A 41 10.00 3.22 11.50
N LEU A 42 9.77 4.39 12.11
CA LEU A 42 8.72 4.57 13.11
C LEU A 42 7.34 4.32 12.52
N PHE A 43 7.04 4.87 11.34
CA PHE A 43 5.77 4.71 10.65
C PHE A 43 5.50 3.24 10.31
N ALA A 44 6.50 2.51 9.81
CA ALA A 44 6.40 1.08 9.54
C ALA A 44 6.16 0.29 10.83
N ALA A 45 6.93 0.55 11.89
CA ALA A 45 6.77 -0.11 13.19
C ALA A 45 5.38 0.13 13.80
N VAL A 46 4.91 1.38 13.78
CA VAL A 46 3.56 1.75 14.25
C VAL A 46 2.49 1.05 13.41
N THR A 47 2.66 0.96 12.08
CA THR A 47 1.73 0.25 11.21
C THR A 47 1.61 -1.23 11.58
N VAL A 48 2.74 -1.89 11.87
CA VAL A 48 2.74 -3.30 12.33
C VAL A 48 2.04 -3.43 13.68
N VAL A 49 2.32 -2.53 14.63
CA VAL A 49 1.64 -2.55 15.95
C VAL A 49 0.13 -2.33 15.81
N ILE A 50 -0.29 -1.39 14.97
CA ILE A 50 -1.71 -1.15 14.67
C ILE A 50 -2.33 -2.41 14.09
N TYR A 51 -1.70 -3.03 13.09
CA TYR A 51 -2.20 -4.26 12.47
C TYR A 51 -2.41 -5.40 13.47
N LEU A 52 -1.48 -5.56 14.44
CA LEU A 52 -1.55 -6.65 15.42
C LEU A 52 -2.50 -6.37 16.60
N LYS A 53 -2.70 -5.11 16.99
CA LYS A 53 -3.43 -4.76 18.23
C LYS A 53 -4.80 -4.15 17.99
N VAL A 54 -5.03 -3.53 16.83
CA VAL A 54 -6.24 -2.76 16.57
C VAL A 54 -7.26 -3.63 15.83
N SER A 55 -8.34 -3.97 16.52
CA SER A 55 -9.50 -4.59 15.89
C SER A 55 -10.19 -3.62 14.95
N GLY A 56 -10.48 -4.09 13.72
CA GLY A 56 -11.25 -3.36 12.73
C GLY A 56 -12.69 -3.05 13.16
N GLN A 57 -13.20 -3.59 14.27
CA GLN A 57 -14.56 -3.30 14.76
C GLN A 57 -14.64 -2.07 15.68
N MET A 58 -13.50 -1.48 16.06
CA MET A 58 -13.48 -0.34 16.97
C MET A 58 -14.02 0.95 16.34
N LYS A 59 -15.04 1.57 16.95
CA LYS A 59 -15.66 2.82 16.47
C LYS A 59 -14.66 3.97 16.29
N PHE A 60 -13.67 4.08 17.17
CA PHE A 60 -12.62 5.11 17.10
C PHE A 60 -11.85 5.09 15.77
N VAL A 61 -11.57 3.90 15.24
CA VAL A 61 -10.85 3.72 13.96
C VAL A 61 -11.61 4.41 12.83
N TYR A 62 -12.94 4.32 12.85
CA TYR A 62 -13.79 4.91 11.80
C TYR A 62 -13.93 6.41 11.91
N HIS A 63 -14.02 6.95 13.12
CA HIS A 63 -14.28 8.37 13.31
C HIS A 63 -13.04 9.22 13.11
N ILE A 64 -11.88 8.78 13.61
CA ILE A 64 -10.66 9.59 13.64
C ILE A 64 -9.43 8.78 13.19
N GLY A 65 -9.36 7.49 13.53
CA GLY A 65 -8.17 6.67 13.28
C GLY A 65 -7.75 6.61 11.80
N MET A 66 -8.69 6.41 10.88
CA MET A 66 -8.38 6.37 9.45
C MET A 66 -7.93 7.71 8.88
N VAL A 67 -8.44 8.84 9.41
CA VAL A 67 -8.00 10.18 8.99
C VAL A 67 -6.57 10.45 9.47
N LEU A 68 -6.27 10.13 10.73
CA LEU A 68 -4.90 10.24 11.27
C LEU A 68 -3.92 9.36 10.49
N TYR A 69 -4.30 8.13 10.18
CA TYR A 69 -3.47 7.23 9.39
C TYR A 69 -3.24 7.76 7.97
N ALA A 70 -4.27 8.35 7.33
CA ALA A 70 -4.13 8.97 6.02
C ALA A 70 -3.18 10.18 6.04
N LEU A 71 -3.22 11.01 7.09
CA LEU A 71 -2.29 12.14 7.26
C LEU A 71 -0.85 11.66 7.49
N ALA A 72 -0.66 10.63 8.32
CA ALA A 72 0.67 10.04 8.54
C ALA A 72 1.22 9.43 7.23
N SER A 73 0.38 8.71 6.48
CA SER A 73 0.74 8.16 5.17
C SER A 73 1.10 9.27 4.17
N LEU A 74 0.36 10.38 4.19
CA LEU A 74 0.66 11.54 3.35
C LEU A 74 2.03 12.13 3.67
N LEU A 75 2.37 12.25 4.95
CA LEU A 75 3.68 12.72 5.39
C LEU A 75 4.78 11.75 4.97
N ALA A 76 4.56 10.43 5.07
CA ALA A 76 5.49 9.43 4.56
C ALA A 76 5.75 9.60 3.05
N VAL A 77 4.70 9.73 2.24
CA VAL A 77 4.82 9.97 0.79
C VAL A 77 5.57 11.26 0.51
N TRP A 78 5.26 12.34 1.24
CA TRP A 78 5.93 13.61 1.06
C TRP A 78 7.44 13.54 1.32
N LEU A 79 7.85 12.82 2.37
CA LEU A 79 9.27 12.60 2.67
C LEU A 79 9.97 11.77 1.59
N LEU A 80 9.25 10.84 0.95
CA LEU A 80 9.78 9.99 -0.11
C LEU A 80 9.93 10.72 -1.46
N CYS A 81 9.14 11.77 -1.70
CA CYS A 81 9.20 12.51 -2.96
C CYS A 81 10.47 13.35 -3.17
N ASP A 82 11.25 13.63 -2.11
CA ASP A 82 12.49 14.39 -2.27
C ASP A 82 13.62 13.47 -2.73
N GLU A 83 14.09 13.65 -3.97
CA GLU A 83 15.14 12.84 -4.60
C GLU A 83 16.46 12.81 -3.80
N LYS A 84 16.73 13.86 -3.01
CA LYS A 84 17.95 13.94 -2.17
C LYS A 84 17.82 13.16 -0.86
N ASN A 85 16.64 12.62 -0.56
CA ASN A 85 16.34 12.00 0.70
C ASN A 85 16.67 10.48 0.66
N PRO A 86 17.56 9.97 1.53
CA PRO A 86 17.93 8.54 1.54
C PRO A 86 16.75 7.62 1.82
N ALA A 87 15.68 8.13 2.44
CA ALA A 87 14.42 7.45 2.62
C ALA A 87 13.85 6.86 1.31
N GLY A 88 13.85 7.64 0.23
CA GLY A 88 13.40 7.18 -1.10
C GLY A 88 14.30 6.09 -1.66
N ARG A 89 15.61 6.28 -1.56
CA ARG A 89 16.62 5.33 -2.06
C ARG A 89 16.60 3.97 -1.35
N ILE A 90 16.18 3.91 -0.08
CA ILE A 90 16.01 2.64 0.64
C ILE A 90 14.84 1.83 0.07
N LEU A 91 13.76 2.51 -0.35
CA LEU A 91 12.58 1.87 -0.94
C LEU A 91 12.73 1.64 -2.45
N ASP A 92 13.67 2.32 -3.09
CA ASP A 92 13.99 2.15 -4.52
C ASP A 92 14.91 0.93 -4.74
N ASN A 93 14.37 -0.26 -4.47
CA ASN A 93 15.06 -1.52 -4.70
C ASN A 93 14.21 -2.46 -5.58
N GLU A 94 14.85 -3.43 -6.22
CA GLU A 94 14.17 -4.38 -7.11
C GLU A 94 13.00 -5.14 -6.44
N PRO A 95 13.11 -5.63 -5.19
CA PRO A 95 12.00 -6.29 -4.53
C PRO A 95 10.76 -5.41 -4.38
N PHE A 96 10.91 -4.16 -3.91
CA PHE A 96 9.79 -3.24 -3.76
C PHE A 96 9.25 -2.81 -5.13
N ALA A 97 10.11 -2.62 -6.12
CA ALA A 97 9.69 -2.35 -7.50
C ALA A 97 8.83 -3.49 -8.07
N PHE A 98 9.16 -4.75 -7.78
CA PHE A 98 8.34 -5.90 -8.16
C PHE A 98 6.94 -5.80 -7.54
N PHE A 99 6.82 -5.66 -6.22
CA PHE A 99 5.50 -5.56 -5.57
C PHE A 99 4.71 -4.34 -6.02
N SER A 100 5.38 -3.22 -6.30
CA SER A 100 4.77 -2.01 -6.84
C SER A 100 4.16 -2.25 -8.22
N ARG A 101 4.91 -2.93 -9.12
CA ARG A 101 4.47 -3.24 -10.49
C ARG A 101 3.20 -4.11 -10.53
N TYR A 102 3.11 -5.13 -9.68
CA TYR A 102 1.98 -6.07 -9.65
C TYR A 102 0.91 -5.70 -8.61
N SER A 103 0.98 -4.50 -8.02
CA SER A 103 0.12 -4.10 -6.90
C SER A 103 -1.37 -4.14 -7.25
N TYR A 104 -1.73 -3.81 -8.48
CA TYR A 104 -3.11 -3.83 -8.96
C TYR A 104 -3.65 -5.26 -9.07
N GLU A 105 -2.89 -6.17 -9.66
CA GLU A 105 -3.28 -7.57 -9.82
C GLU A 105 -3.32 -8.31 -8.48
N ILE A 106 -2.39 -8.00 -7.57
CA ILE A 106 -2.41 -8.49 -6.19
C ILE A 106 -3.70 -8.04 -5.49
N TYR A 107 -4.06 -6.76 -5.64
CA TYR A 107 -5.30 -6.23 -5.08
C TYR A 107 -6.55 -6.94 -5.63
N LEU A 108 -6.52 -7.32 -6.90
CA LEU A 108 -7.63 -8.01 -7.56
C LEU A 108 -7.77 -9.46 -7.07
N TRP A 109 -6.67 -10.20 -6.93
CA TRP A 109 -6.69 -11.61 -6.59
C TRP A 109 -6.70 -11.92 -5.10
N GLN A 110 -6.26 -11.01 -4.24
CA GLN A 110 -6.21 -11.27 -2.80
C GLN A 110 -7.57 -11.69 -2.22
N TYR A 111 -8.67 -11.01 -2.58
CA TYR A 111 -9.96 -11.26 -1.96
C TYR A 111 -10.59 -12.59 -2.42
N PRO A 112 -10.65 -12.89 -3.74
CA PRO A 112 -11.10 -14.19 -4.22
C PRO A 112 -10.33 -15.36 -3.59
N VAL A 113 -9.01 -15.27 -3.52
CA VAL A 113 -8.18 -16.35 -2.96
C VAL A 113 -8.47 -16.54 -1.47
N LEU A 114 -8.58 -15.45 -0.70
CA LEU A 114 -8.92 -15.52 0.72
C LEU A 114 -10.29 -16.16 0.96
N VAL A 115 -11.30 -15.82 0.14
CA VAL A 115 -12.64 -16.40 0.23
C VAL A 115 -12.60 -17.90 -0.07
N VAL A 116 -11.96 -18.32 -1.16
CA VAL A 116 -11.86 -19.73 -1.56
C VAL A 116 -11.10 -20.54 -0.51
N CYS A 117 -9.95 -20.07 -0.05
CA CYS A 117 -9.18 -20.75 1.00
C CYS A 117 -9.94 -20.81 2.33
N GLY A 118 -10.71 -19.76 2.67
CA GLY A 118 -11.59 -19.75 3.82
C GLY A 118 -12.70 -20.81 3.72
N SER A 119 -13.34 -20.96 2.56
CA SER A 119 -14.34 -22.00 2.32
C SER A 119 -13.78 -23.42 2.43
N LEU A 120 -12.51 -23.61 2.03
CA LEU A 120 -11.79 -24.87 2.14
C LEU A 120 -11.21 -25.13 3.55
N LYS A 121 -11.44 -24.24 4.52
CA LYS A 121 -10.87 -24.28 5.88
C LYS A 121 -9.33 -24.33 5.92
N LEU A 122 -8.67 -23.84 4.87
CA LEU A 122 -7.22 -23.73 4.75
C LEU A 122 -6.70 -22.46 5.46
N SER A 123 -7.02 -22.28 6.74
CA SER A 123 -6.67 -21.06 7.50
C SER A 123 -6.08 -21.32 8.89
N SER A 124 -5.85 -22.58 9.27
CA SER A 124 -5.45 -22.94 10.63
C SER A 124 -3.94 -23.01 10.86
N ALA A 125 -3.15 -23.29 9.83
CA ALA A 125 -1.68 -23.43 9.96
C ALA A 125 -0.94 -22.31 9.22
N PHE A 126 0.24 -21.92 9.74
CA PHE A 126 1.10 -20.89 9.14
C PHE A 126 1.38 -21.14 7.65
N TRP A 127 1.62 -22.40 7.27
CA TRP A 127 1.84 -22.82 5.89
C TRP A 127 0.70 -22.48 4.94
N HIS A 128 -0.54 -22.43 5.43
CA HIS A 128 -1.67 -22.04 4.60
C HIS A 128 -1.63 -20.56 4.22
N TYR A 129 -1.19 -19.68 5.12
CA TYR A 129 -1.01 -18.26 4.80
C TYR A 129 0.11 -18.06 3.77
N LEU A 130 1.20 -18.83 3.88
CA LEU A 130 2.27 -18.81 2.88
C LEU A 130 1.77 -19.29 1.51
N LEU A 131 0.97 -20.36 1.49
CA LEU A 131 0.37 -20.88 0.26
C LEU A 131 -0.61 -19.86 -0.35
N GLN A 132 -1.46 -19.23 0.45
CA GLN A 132 -2.37 -18.16 -0.01
C GLN A 132 -1.59 -17.01 -0.65
N ALA A 133 -0.54 -16.52 0.02
CA ALA A 133 0.32 -15.47 -0.52
C ALA A 133 0.99 -15.90 -1.84
N ALA A 134 1.49 -17.13 -1.92
CA ALA A 134 2.09 -17.67 -3.14
C ALA A 134 1.08 -17.75 -4.29
N VAL A 135 -0.14 -18.25 -4.04
CA VAL A 135 -1.21 -18.33 -5.05
C VAL A 135 -1.60 -16.94 -5.54
N ILE A 136 -1.74 -15.96 -4.64
CA ILE A 136 -2.04 -14.57 -5.02
C ILE A 136 -0.94 -14.02 -5.93
N LEU A 137 0.33 -14.21 -5.58
CA LEU A 137 1.45 -13.72 -6.40
C LEU A 137 1.52 -14.41 -7.77
N ILE A 138 1.32 -15.72 -7.83
CA ILE A 138 1.31 -16.48 -9.10
C ILE A 138 0.19 -15.98 -10.01
N LEU A 139 -1.03 -15.84 -9.49
CA LEU A 139 -2.17 -15.35 -10.26
C LEU A 139 -1.97 -13.90 -10.71
N SER A 140 -1.33 -13.08 -9.86
CA SER A 140 -1.03 -11.68 -10.17
C SER A 140 -0.04 -11.56 -11.34
N VAL A 141 1.07 -12.28 -11.29
CA VAL A 141 2.08 -12.29 -12.36
C VAL A 141 1.51 -12.87 -13.65
N TRP A 142 0.71 -13.94 -13.55
CA TRP A 142 0.05 -14.53 -14.71
C TRP A 142 -0.91 -13.54 -15.39
N THR A 143 -1.76 -12.89 -14.60
CA THR A 143 -2.74 -11.91 -15.11
C THR A 143 -2.04 -10.72 -15.76
N HIS A 144 -0.97 -10.21 -15.12
CA HIS A 144 -0.17 -9.13 -15.67
C HIS A 144 0.44 -9.50 -17.02
N THR A 145 1.03 -10.70 -17.13
CA THR A 145 1.66 -11.19 -18.37
C THR A 145 0.64 -11.35 -19.49
N VAL A 146 -0.54 -11.92 -19.20
CA VAL A 146 -1.64 -12.04 -20.17
C VAL A 146 -2.10 -10.66 -20.63
N THR A 147 -2.24 -9.72 -19.71
CA THR A 147 -2.66 -8.34 -19.99
C THR A 147 -1.64 -7.64 -20.89
N ASP A 148 -0.35 -7.74 -20.58
CA ASP A 148 0.74 -7.21 -21.39
C ASP A 148 0.73 -7.76 -22.81
N ILE A 149 0.55 -9.08 -22.99
CA ILE A 149 0.46 -9.71 -24.32
C ILE A 149 -0.72 -9.17 -25.12
N ILE A 150 -1.90 -9.06 -24.50
CA ILE A 150 -3.12 -8.59 -25.17
C ILE A 150 -2.97 -7.13 -25.61
N PHE A 151 -2.42 -6.27 -24.76
CA PHE A 151 -2.28 -4.84 -25.07
C PHE A 151 -1.10 -4.53 -25.99
N GLN A 152 0.00 -5.30 -25.96
CA GLN A 152 1.07 -5.17 -26.94
C GLN A 152 0.61 -5.55 -28.35
N LYS A 153 -0.26 -6.56 -28.47
CA LYS A 153 -0.85 -6.98 -29.75
C LYS A 153 -1.78 -5.93 -30.39
N LYS A 154 -2.23 -4.92 -29.64
CA LYS A 154 -3.07 -3.82 -30.13
C LYS A 154 -2.29 -2.60 -30.63
N ARG A 155 -0.96 -2.55 -30.45
CA ARG A 155 -0.11 -1.42 -30.89
C ARG A 155 0.61 -1.67 -32.23
N VAL A 156 0.26 -2.73 -32.96
CA VAL A 156 0.73 -3.03 -34.33
C VAL A 156 -0.49 -3.04 -35.24
#